data_AF-A0A3M9MUQ0-F1
#
_entry.id   AF-A0A3M9MUQ0-F1
#
_cell.length_a   1.000
_cell.length_b   1.000
_cell.length_c   1.000
_cell.angle_alpha   90.00
_cell.angle_beta   90.00
_cell.angle_gamma   90.00
#
_symmetry.space_group_name_H-M   'P 1'
#
loop_
_entity.id
_entity.type
_entity.pdbx_description
1 polymer ?
#
loop_
_entity_poly.entity_id
_entity_poly.type
_entity_poly.pdbx_seq_one_letter_code
_entity_poly.pdbx_strand_id
1 'polypeptide(L)'
;MIEEPLFSVFLHCFYEVEEILEKLQPLEAFYPYWLFLNSVIQSRHFEKFSSSRFADLQIQNIIHRRSTNVGKDIGGKLVLMDAYLRLGIKTKYLVFVHDKKSPHLADGRQWFNNLIRIIHPPVVKSILEAFQKDARIGIVASKGSVMKETNSLGRFQSNNGQVLSGLQERYNIYPKDPSYVAGTMFWVKSELFTQFFSVFPPLEIRASLEEGNVLDNEAGTFTHSWERLLSWIVTSQGYFIKEV
;
A
#
# COMPACT_ATOMS: atom_id res chain seq x y z
N MET A 1 -2.62 7.24 30.08
CA MET A 1 -1.64 7.44 28.99
C MET A 1 -2.33 7.01 27.72
N ILE A 2 -2.43 7.89 26.72
CA ILE A 2 -2.92 7.47 25.41
C ILE A 2 -1.80 6.60 24.83
N GLU A 3 -2.04 5.30 24.68
CA GLU A 3 -1.08 4.41 24.02
C GLU A 3 -0.80 4.95 22.61
N GLU A 4 0.48 5.03 22.24
CA GLU A 4 0.85 5.43 20.90
C GLU A 4 0.20 4.48 19.87
N PRO A 5 -0.34 5.00 18.76
CA PRO A 5 -0.99 4.17 17.76
C PRO A 5 -0.10 3.03 17.25
N LEU A 6 -0.62 1.80 17.24
CA LEU A 6 0.17 0.63 16.84
C LEU A 6 0.50 0.64 15.34
N PHE A 7 -0.35 1.26 14.51
CA PHE A 7 -0.18 1.31 13.07
C PHE A 7 -0.59 2.64 12.46
N SER A 8 -0.12 2.88 11.24
CA SER A 8 -0.54 3.99 10.39
C SER A 8 -1.23 3.47 9.14
N VAL A 9 -2.41 4.00 8.82
CA VAL A 9 -3.15 3.67 7.61
C VAL A 9 -2.77 4.65 6.51
N PHE A 10 -2.24 4.14 5.40
CA PHE A 10 -1.93 4.88 4.18
C PHE A 10 -3.06 4.67 3.19
N LEU A 11 -3.96 5.65 3.12
CA LEU A 11 -5.11 5.66 2.26
C LEU A 11 -4.86 6.54 1.03
N HIS A 12 -4.78 5.93 -0.14
CA HIS A 12 -4.80 6.65 -1.40
C HIS A 12 -6.20 6.63 -2.04
N CYS A 13 -6.73 7.80 -2.38
CA CYS A 13 -8.03 7.91 -3.03
C CYS A 13 -7.96 8.64 -4.37
N PHE A 14 -8.48 7.99 -5.40
CA PHE A 14 -8.69 8.51 -6.74
C PHE A 14 -10.18 8.77 -7.05
N TYR A 15 -11.06 7.89 -6.58
CA TYR A 15 -12.50 7.90 -6.86
C TYR A 15 -13.33 8.49 -5.71
N GLU A 16 -13.45 7.79 -4.59
CA GLU A 16 -14.42 8.04 -3.51
C GLU A 16 -13.78 7.63 -2.18
N VAL A 17 -13.62 8.58 -1.26
CA VAL A 17 -12.97 8.33 0.03
C VAL A 17 -13.95 7.81 1.08
N GLU A 18 -15.23 8.16 0.94
CA GLU A 18 -16.31 7.84 1.88
C GLU A 18 -16.41 6.34 2.14
N GLU A 19 -16.39 5.51 1.09
CA GLU A 19 -16.53 4.06 1.24
C GLU A 19 -15.41 3.46 2.12
N ILE A 20 -14.18 3.94 1.98
CA ILE A 20 -13.06 3.42 2.78
C ILE A 20 -13.14 3.95 4.21
N LEU A 21 -13.51 5.22 4.39
CA LEU A 21 -13.68 5.81 5.71
C LEU A 21 -14.78 5.11 6.52
N GLU A 22 -15.90 4.77 5.91
CA GLU A 22 -16.96 3.96 6.55
C GLU A 22 -16.46 2.59 7.01
N LYS A 23 -15.51 1.99 6.27
CA LYS A 23 -14.88 0.72 6.65
C LYS A 23 -13.81 0.87 7.73
N LEU A 24 -13.20 2.05 7.85
CA LEU A 24 -12.21 2.37 8.87
C LEU A 24 -12.85 2.80 10.20
N GLN A 25 -14.04 3.41 10.17
CA GLN A 25 -14.72 3.91 11.37
C GLN A 25 -14.90 2.83 12.47
N PRO A 26 -15.33 1.58 12.18
CA PRO A 26 -15.41 0.55 13.20
C PRO A 26 -14.06 0.21 13.84
N LEU A 27 -12.93 0.46 13.16
CA LEU A 27 -11.61 0.15 13.66
C LEU A 27 -11.17 1.09 14.78
N GLU A 28 -11.60 2.35 14.75
CA GLU A 28 -11.27 3.39 15.75
C GLU A 28 -11.71 3.00 17.16
N ALA A 29 -12.85 2.29 17.27
CA ALA A 29 -13.37 1.83 18.55
C ALA A 29 -12.46 0.80 19.25
N PHE A 30 -11.59 0.13 18.50
CA PHE A 30 -10.74 -0.95 19.02
C PHE A 30 -9.24 -0.63 18.96
N TYR A 31 -8.82 0.17 17.98
CA TYR A 31 -7.40 0.43 17.74
C TYR A 31 -7.19 1.90 17.34
N PRO A 32 -6.45 2.69 18.12
CA PRO A 32 -6.00 4.00 17.66
C PRO A 32 -5.00 3.84 16.51
N TYR A 33 -5.14 4.67 15.47
CA TYR A 33 -4.25 4.70 14.31
C TYR A 33 -3.98 6.13 13.83
N TRP A 34 -2.87 6.32 13.11
CA TRP A 34 -2.66 7.51 12.29
C TRP A 34 -3.28 7.31 10.91
N LEU A 35 -4.07 8.25 10.41
CA LEU A 35 -4.57 8.24 9.05
C LEU A 35 -3.73 9.16 8.17
N PHE A 36 -2.96 8.57 7.26
CA PHE A 36 -2.31 9.28 6.17
C PHE A 36 -3.18 9.14 4.93
N LEU A 37 -3.80 10.24 4.50
CA LEU A 37 -4.70 10.27 3.35
C LEU A 37 -4.07 11.05 2.21
N ASN A 38 -4.06 10.46 1.01
CA ASN A 38 -3.71 11.16 -0.21
C ASN A 38 -4.92 11.21 -1.15
N SER A 39 -5.33 12.41 -1.56
CA SER A 39 -6.31 12.58 -2.63
C SER A 39 -5.72 13.15 -3.91
N VAL A 40 -6.25 12.72 -5.06
CA VAL A 40 -5.77 13.14 -6.38
C VAL A 40 -6.40 14.48 -6.77
N ILE A 41 -5.57 15.47 -7.10
CA ILE A 41 -5.99 16.86 -7.40
C ILE A 41 -6.88 16.93 -8.64
N GLN A 42 -6.59 16.12 -9.68
CA GLN A 42 -7.34 16.12 -10.94
C GLN A 42 -8.65 15.31 -10.87
N SER A 43 -8.96 14.66 -9.75
CA SER A 43 -10.21 13.92 -9.62
C SER A 43 -11.36 14.88 -9.35
N ARG A 44 -12.34 14.92 -10.26
CA ARG A 44 -13.57 15.72 -10.13
C ARG A 44 -14.37 15.41 -8.85
N HIS A 45 -14.10 14.25 -8.24
CA HIS A 45 -14.74 13.81 -7.00
C HIS A 45 -14.18 14.53 -5.75
N PHE A 46 -12.98 15.11 -5.83
CA PHE A 46 -12.30 15.74 -4.69
C PHE A 46 -12.39 17.26 -4.63
N GLU A 47 -12.97 17.93 -5.64
CA GLU A 47 -13.24 19.38 -5.56
C GLU A 47 -14.23 19.73 -4.44
N LYS A 48 -15.06 18.77 -4.01
CA LYS A 48 -16.08 18.93 -2.95
C LYS A 48 -15.71 18.34 -1.60
N PHE A 49 -14.55 17.69 -1.48
CA PHE A 49 -14.12 17.10 -0.20
C PHE A 49 -13.56 18.20 0.70
N SER A 50 -14.44 18.85 1.46
CA SER A 50 -14.11 19.96 2.36
C SER A 50 -13.53 19.47 3.70
N SER A 51 -12.73 20.33 4.32
CA SER A 51 -12.15 20.14 5.66
C SER A 51 -13.19 19.76 6.73
N SER A 52 -14.45 20.15 6.53
CA SER A 52 -15.56 19.86 7.43
C SER A 52 -15.91 18.37 7.53
N ARG A 53 -15.67 17.55 6.51
CA ARG A 53 -15.92 16.10 6.58
C ARG A 53 -14.90 15.35 7.43
N PHE A 54 -13.67 15.87 7.55
CA PHE A 54 -12.72 15.34 8.51
C PHE A 54 -13.12 15.62 9.96
N ALA A 55 -13.91 16.67 10.20
CA ALA A 55 -14.41 16.97 11.54
C ALA A 55 -15.48 15.96 12.00
N ASP A 56 -16.18 15.30 11.06
CA ASP A 56 -17.14 14.24 11.36
C ASP A 56 -16.45 12.91 11.68
N LEU A 57 -15.24 12.70 11.16
CA LEU A 57 -14.41 11.56 11.52
C LEU A 57 -13.83 11.81 12.92
N GLN A 58 -14.11 10.93 13.87
CA GLN A 58 -13.54 10.99 15.22
C GLN A 58 -12.05 10.55 15.24
N ILE A 59 -11.37 10.61 14.08
CA ILE A 59 -9.95 10.29 13.95
C ILE A 59 -9.14 11.50 14.39
N GLN A 60 -8.47 11.38 15.52
CA GLN A 60 -7.68 12.47 16.11
C GLN A 60 -6.37 12.76 15.35
N ASN A 61 -5.93 11.84 14.49
CA ASN A 61 -4.57 11.77 13.95
C ASN A 61 -4.56 11.70 12.42
N ILE A 62 -5.04 12.74 11.74
CA ILE A 62 -5.15 12.77 10.26
C ILE A 62 -4.05 13.66 9.65
N ILE A 63 -3.32 13.10 8.69
CA ILE A 63 -2.40 13.81 7.81
C ILE A 63 -2.93 13.71 6.39
N HIS A 64 -3.39 14.84 5.82
CA HIS A 64 -3.91 14.89 4.46
C HIS A 64 -2.90 15.50 3.49
N ARG A 65 -2.69 14.81 2.36
CA ARG A 65 -1.89 15.27 1.23
C ARG A 65 -2.75 15.27 -0.03
N ARG A 66 -2.43 16.18 -0.94
CA ARG A 66 -2.96 16.19 -2.31
C ARG A 66 -1.82 16.03 -3.29
N SER A 67 -2.03 15.25 -4.34
CA SER A 67 -1.01 15.02 -5.38
C SER A 67 -1.61 14.80 -6.76
N THR A 68 -0.75 14.84 -7.79
CA THR A 68 -1.13 14.45 -9.15
C THR A 68 -1.26 12.93 -9.28
N ASN A 69 -1.99 12.44 -10.29
CA ASN A 69 -2.15 10.99 -10.55
C ASN A 69 -0.90 10.31 -11.17
N VAL A 70 0.30 10.69 -10.75
CA VAL A 70 1.54 10.02 -11.17
C VAL A 70 1.70 8.75 -10.35
N GLY A 71 1.94 7.63 -11.02
CA GLY A 71 2.12 6.32 -10.39
C GLY A 71 0.87 5.72 -9.75
N LYS A 72 -0.32 6.28 -10.04
CA LYS A 72 -1.61 5.83 -9.48
C LYS A 72 -1.53 5.65 -7.96
N ASP A 73 -1.95 4.49 -7.46
CA ASP A 73 -1.96 4.17 -6.04
C ASP A 73 -0.56 4.01 -5.45
N ILE A 74 0.41 3.52 -6.22
CA ILE A 74 1.83 3.44 -5.81
C ILE A 74 2.39 4.84 -5.57
N GLY A 75 2.23 5.73 -6.53
CA GLY A 75 2.72 7.11 -6.41
C GLY A 75 2.04 7.86 -5.26
N GLY A 76 0.74 7.60 -5.03
CA GLY A 76 0.03 8.06 -3.85
C GLY A 76 0.65 7.58 -2.53
N LYS A 77 0.96 6.29 -2.42
CA LYS A 77 1.61 5.70 -1.24
C LYS A 77 3.01 6.27 -1.00
N LEU A 78 3.76 6.59 -2.06
CA LEU A 78 5.06 7.24 -1.94
C LEU A 78 4.95 8.68 -1.40
N VAL A 79 3.90 9.44 -1.78
CA VAL A 79 3.62 10.75 -1.16
C VAL A 79 3.36 10.61 0.34
N LEU A 80 2.61 9.58 0.73
CA LEU A 80 2.30 9.31 2.14
C LEU A 80 3.53 8.83 2.91
N MET A 81 4.37 8.00 2.30
CA MET A 81 5.62 7.54 2.91
C MET A 81 6.59 8.70 3.16
N ASP A 82 6.72 9.65 2.21
CA ASP A 82 7.52 10.86 2.42
C ASP A 82 6.98 11.69 3.59
N ALA A 83 5.66 11.88 3.69
CA ALA A 83 5.06 12.59 4.81
C ALA A 83 5.31 11.88 6.16
N TYR A 84 5.15 10.55 6.20
CA TYR A 84 5.40 9.73 7.39
C TYR A 84 6.85 9.88 7.89
N LEU A 85 7.83 9.79 6.98
CA LEU A 85 9.24 9.94 7.31
C LEU A 85 9.58 11.35 7.80
N ARG A 86 9.10 12.39 7.11
CA ARG A 86 9.40 13.80 7.47
C ARG A 86 8.79 14.23 8.79
N LEU A 87 7.62 13.70 9.13
CA LEU A 87 6.96 13.98 10.41
C LEU A 87 7.59 13.20 11.57
N GLY A 88 8.47 12.24 11.29
CA GLY A 88 9.11 11.41 12.32
C GLY A 88 8.13 10.52 13.08
N ILE A 89 6.94 10.26 12.51
CA ILE A 89 5.95 9.35 13.09
C ILE A 89 6.51 7.93 13.05
N LYS A 90 6.38 7.22 14.17
CA LYS A 90 6.83 5.83 14.30
C LYS A 90 5.66 5.00 14.82
N THR A 91 5.26 4.03 14.02
CA THR A 91 4.23 3.04 14.34
C THR A 91 4.81 1.67 14.02
N LYS A 92 4.30 0.59 14.61
CA LYS A 92 4.87 -0.75 14.38
C LYS A 92 4.55 -1.28 12.98
N TYR A 93 3.39 -0.91 12.44
CA TYR A 93 2.94 -1.36 11.14
C TYR A 93 2.44 -0.21 10.27
N LEU A 94 2.57 -0.36 8.96
CA LEU A 94 1.89 0.44 7.96
C LEU A 94 0.80 -0.40 7.30
N VAL A 95 -0.35 0.21 7.04
CA VAL A 95 -1.51 -0.46 6.40
C VAL A 95 -1.82 0.27 5.12
N PHE A 96 -1.57 -0.38 3.98
CA PHE A 96 -1.75 0.22 2.67
C PHE A 96 -3.16 -0.11 2.17
N VAL A 97 -3.94 0.91 1.83
CA VAL A 97 -5.30 0.79 1.30
C VAL A 97 -5.56 1.84 0.21
N HIS A 98 -6.51 1.56 -0.68
CA HIS A 98 -6.92 2.50 -1.71
C HIS A 98 -8.38 2.29 -2.13
N ASP A 99 -8.95 3.23 -2.88
CA ASP A 99 -10.31 3.14 -3.43
C ASP A 99 -10.39 2.67 -4.89
N LYS A 100 -9.24 2.28 -5.49
CA LYS A 100 -9.16 1.88 -6.90
C LYS A 100 -10.15 0.75 -7.22
N LYS A 101 -11.09 1.06 -8.12
CA LYS A 101 -12.00 0.10 -8.73
C LYS A 101 -11.25 -0.61 -9.86
N SER A 102 -11.42 -1.93 -10.00
CA SER A 102 -10.86 -2.71 -11.11
C SER A 102 -11.96 -3.04 -12.13
N PRO A 103 -12.40 -2.07 -12.97
CA PRO A 103 -13.55 -2.24 -13.85
C PRO A 103 -13.36 -3.31 -14.93
N HIS A 104 -12.11 -3.72 -15.20
CA HIS A 104 -11.77 -4.73 -16.19
C HIS A 104 -11.91 -6.18 -15.68
N LEU A 105 -12.07 -6.38 -14.37
CA LEU A 105 -12.34 -7.69 -13.80
C LEU A 105 -13.86 -7.88 -13.72
N ALA A 106 -14.37 -8.98 -14.27
CA ALA A 106 -15.78 -9.35 -14.18
C ALA A 106 -16.29 -9.31 -12.72
N ASP A 107 -15.44 -9.71 -11.77
CA ASP A 107 -15.72 -9.71 -10.33
C ASP A 107 -14.95 -8.63 -9.55
N GLY A 108 -14.64 -7.49 -10.18
CA GLY A 108 -13.80 -6.43 -9.58
C GLY A 108 -14.28 -5.93 -8.21
N ARG A 109 -15.60 -5.94 -7.95
CA ARG A 109 -16.16 -5.60 -6.63
C ARG A 109 -15.89 -6.68 -5.59
N GLN A 110 -16.01 -7.95 -5.95
CA GLN A 110 -15.69 -9.07 -5.05
C GLN A 110 -14.20 -9.06 -4.71
N TRP A 111 -13.34 -8.82 -5.70
CA TRP A 111 -11.91 -8.65 -5.49
C TRP A 111 -11.59 -7.51 -4.53
N PHE A 112 -12.17 -6.32 -4.74
CA PHE A 112 -12.00 -5.20 -3.84
C PHE A 112 -12.46 -5.53 -2.41
N ASN A 113 -13.66 -6.10 -2.24
CA ASN A 113 -14.20 -6.50 -0.94
C ASN A 113 -13.28 -7.51 -0.24
N ASN A 114 -12.65 -8.40 -1.01
CA ASN A 114 -11.67 -9.33 -0.50
C ASN A 114 -10.41 -8.61 0.00
N LEU A 115 -9.85 -7.68 -0.77
CA LEU A 115 -8.64 -6.95 -0.39
C LEU A 115 -8.86 -6.06 0.85
N ILE A 116 -9.95 -5.29 0.87
CA ILE A 116 -10.19 -4.31 1.94
C ILE A 116 -10.54 -4.96 3.29
N ARG A 117 -10.79 -6.28 3.32
CA ARG A 117 -11.10 -6.99 4.57
C ARG A 117 -9.99 -6.87 5.64
N ILE A 118 -8.77 -6.56 5.24
CA ILE A 118 -7.60 -6.41 6.12
C ILE A 118 -7.74 -5.28 7.15
N ILE A 119 -8.74 -4.40 7.03
CA ILE A 119 -9.07 -3.36 8.02
C ILE A 119 -10.32 -3.68 8.86
N HIS A 120 -10.96 -4.83 8.65
CA HIS A 120 -12.09 -5.24 9.49
C HIS A 120 -11.61 -5.68 10.88
N PRO A 121 -12.22 -5.25 12.00
CA PRO A 121 -11.67 -5.47 13.34
C PRO A 121 -11.35 -6.94 13.70
N PRO A 122 -12.19 -7.95 13.37
CA PRO A 122 -11.85 -9.36 13.63
C PRO A 122 -10.63 -9.84 12.82
N VAL A 123 -10.47 -9.34 11.59
CA VAL A 123 -9.33 -9.64 10.72
C VAL A 123 -8.07 -8.95 11.25
N VAL A 124 -8.17 -7.68 11.66
CA VAL A 124 -7.06 -6.94 12.27
C VAL A 124 -6.51 -7.65 13.50
N LYS A 125 -7.39 -8.14 14.39
CA LYS A 125 -6.97 -8.97 15.53
C LYS A 125 -6.13 -10.17 15.08
N SER A 126 -6.60 -10.89 14.07
CA SER A 126 -5.92 -12.07 13.51
C SER A 126 -4.57 -11.71 12.86
N ILE A 127 -4.48 -10.56 12.18
CA ILE A 127 -3.24 -10.03 11.60
C ILE A 127 -2.21 -9.73 12.69
N LEU A 128 -2.63 -9.03 13.75
CA LEU A 128 -1.76 -8.69 14.87
C LEU A 128 -1.25 -9.95 15.58
N GLU A 129 -2.11 -10.94 15.79
CA GLU A 129 -1.70 -12.24 16.33
C GLU A 129 -0.72 -12.96 15.41
N ALA A 130 -0.88 -12.87 14.08
CA ALA A 130 0.06 -13.48 13.13
C ALA A 130 1.46 -12.87 13.25
N PHE A 131 1.58 -11.54 13.28
CA PHE A 131 2.87 -10.87 13.50
C PHE A 131 3.50 -11.20 14.87
N GLN A 132 2.69 -11.43 15.90
CA GLN A 132 3.17 -11.83 17.22
C GLN A 132 3.68 -13.28 17.24
N LYS A 133 2.97 -14.20 16.57
CA LYS A 133 3.30 -15.63 16.54
C LYS A 133 4.53 -15.95 15.69
N ASP A 134 4.78 -15.20 14.63
CA ASP A 134 5.95 -15.42 13.76
C ASP A 134 6.64 -14.09 13.40
N ALA A 135 7.78 -13.84 14.03
CA ALA A 135 8.59 -12.64 13.80
C ALA A 135 9.15 -12.54 12.37
N ARG A 136 9.16 -13.63 11.59
CA ARG A 136 9.63 -13.64 10.20
C ARG A 136 8.58 -13.14 9.21
N ILE A 137 7.33 -12.95 9.64
CA ILE A 137 6.31 -12.32 8.81
C ILE A 137 6.63 -10.83 8.71
N GLY A 138 6.82 -10.35 7.49
CA GLY A 138 7.05 -8.92 7.20
C GLY A 138 5.83 -8.25 6.59
N ILE A 139 5.02 -9.00 5.84
CA ILE A 139 3.78 -8.54 5.19
C ILE A 139 2.63 -9.49 5.53
N VAL A 140 1.45 -8.92 5.79
CA VAL A 140 0.19 -9.67 5.85
C VAL A 140 -0.80 -9.10 4.85
N ALA A 141 -1.40 -9.96 4.03
CA ALA A 141 -2.34 -9.58 2.98
C ALA A 141 -3.58 -10.48 2.99
N SER A 142 -4.59 -10.09 2.21
CA SER A 142 -5.82 -10.88 2.08
C SER A 142 -5.56 -12.19 1.33
N LYS A 143 -6.25 -13.27 1.69
CA LYS A 143 -6.17 -14.56 0.98
C LYS A 143 -6.47 -14.42 -0.52
N GLY A 144 -5.64 -15.07 -1.34
CA GLY A 144 -5.71 -15.04 -2.79
C GLY A 144 -5.12 -13.78 -3.43
N SER A 145 -4.51 -12.89 -2.64
CA SER A 145 -3.87 -11.66 -3.16
C SER A 145 -2.39 -11.82 -3.46
N VAL A 146 -1.75 -12.89 -2.98
CA VAL A 146 -0.33 -13.14 -3.23
C VAL A 146 -0.16 -13.84 -4.58
N MET A 147 0.58 -13.19 -5.47
CA MET A 147 0.95 -13.68 -6.79
C MET A 147 2.45 -13.91 -6.88
N LYS A 148 2.89 -14.75 -7.82
CA LYS A 148 4.31 -14.95 -8.14
C LYS A 148 4.62 -14.27 -9.46
N GLU A 149 5.73 -13.53 -9.48
CA GLU A 149 6.17 -12.83 -10.70
C GLU A 149 6.98 -13.75 -11.63
N THR A 150 7.47 -14.88 -11.14
CA THR A 150 8.25 -15.85 -11.93
C THR A 150 7.55 -17.19 -12.08
N ASN A 151 7.76 -17.84 -13.22
CA ASN A 151 7.33 -19.22 -13.44
C ASN A 151 8.23 -20.23 -12.70
N SER A 152 7.92 -21.53 -12.86
CA SER A 152 8.69 -22.63 -12.27
C SER A 152 10.16 -22.70 -12.72
N LEU A 153 10.52 -22.03 -13.81
CA LEU A 153 11.89 -21.93 -14.34
C LEU A 153 12.60 -20.63 -13.89
N GLY A 154 11.99 -19.85 -13.00
CA GLY A 154 12.55 -18.59 -12.49
C GLY A 154 12.52 -17.43 -13.49
N ARG A 155 11.79 -17.55 -14.61
CA ARG A 155 11.64 -16.47 -15.60
C ARG A 155 10.43 -15.61 -15.28
N PHE A 156 10.56 -14.29 -15.46
CA PHE A 156 9.45 -13.37 -15.30
C PHE A 156 8.26 -13.74 -16.19
N GLN A 157 7.06 -13.70 -15.62
CA GLN A 157 5.81 -14.06 -16.30
C GLN A 157 5.12 -12.86 -16.93
N SER A 158 5.37 -11.64 -16.43
CA SER A 158 4.74 -10.43 -16.95
C SER A 158 5.63 -9.65 -17.92
N ASN A 159 5.01 -8.74 -18.66
CA ASN A 159 5.68 -7.78 -19.53
C ASN A 159 6.60 -6.81 -18.76
N ASN A 160 6.60 -6.84 -17.42
CA ASN A 160 7.45 -6.01 -16.57
C ASN A 160 8.87 -6.55 -16.40
N GLY A 161 9.20 -7.73 -16.92
CA GLY A 161 10.49 -8.39 -16.63
C GLY A 161 11.74 -7.54 -16.89
N GLN A 162 11.78 -6.76 -17.97
CA GLN A 162 12.92 -5.87 -18.25
C GLN A 162 13.02 -4.72 -17.25
N VAL A 163 11.89 -4.08 -16.92
CA VAL A 163 11.82 -3.00 -15.94
C VAL A 163 12.19 -3.51 -14.55
N LEU A 164 11.68 -4.69 -14.17
CA LEU A 164 11.96 -5.35 -12.91
C LEU A 164 13.47 -5.63 -12.77
N SER A 165 14.12 -6.24 -13.77
CA SER A 165 15.57 -6.47 -13.73
C SER A 165 16.36 -5.19 -13.45
N GLY A 166 16.04 -4.09 -14.15
CA GLY A 166 16.71 -2.81 -13.95
C GLY A 166 16.45 -2.21 -12.57
N LEU A 167 15.24 -2.36 -12.02
CA LEU A 167 14.91 -1.90 -10.68
C LEU A 167 15.59 -2.76 -9.60
N GLN A 168 15.71 -4.08 -9.79
CA GLN A 168 16.43 -4.96 -8.88
C GLN A 168 17.89 -4.55 -8.76
N GLU A 169 18.55 -4.28 -9.89
CA GLU A 169 19.93 -3.79 -9.92
C GLU A 169 20.04 -2.41 -9.26
N ARG A 170 19.17 -1.47 -9.64
CA ARG A 170 19.19 -0.09 -9.12
C ARG A 170 19.06 -0.02 -7.59
N TYR A 171 18.20 -0.85 -7.01
CA TYR A 171 17.90 -0.82 -5.58
C TYR A 171 18.54 -1.96 -4.79
N ASN A 172 19.33 -2.82 -5.45
CA ASN A 172 19.92 -4.03 -4.87
C ASN A 172 18.87 -4.93 -4.17
N ILE A 173 17.74 -5.17 -4.83
CA ILE A 173 16.61 -5.96 -4.30
C ILE A 173 16.51 -7.29 -5.03
N TYR A 174 16.90 -8.38 -4.37
CA TYR A 174 16.87 -9.73 -4.92
C TYR A 174 16.10 -10.67 -3.99
N PRO A 175 14.76 -10.76 -4.13
CA PRO A 175 13.96 -11.64 -3.30
C PRO A 175 14.25 -13.11 -3.65
N LYS A 176 14.34 -13.97 -2.63
CA LYS A 176 14.46 -15.44 -2.86
C LYS A 176 13.17 -16.02 -3.44
N ASP A 177 12.02 -15.48 -3.01
CA ASP A 177 10.71 -15.80 -3.55
C ASP A 177 10.12 -14.49 -4.11
N PRO A 178 10.01 -14.35 -5.45
CA PRO A 178 9.49 -13.14 -6.09
C PRO A 178 7.95 -13.08 -6.02
N SER A 179 7.41 -13.42 -4.86
CA SER A 179 6.00 -13.24 -4.52
C SER A 179 5.71 -11.78 -4.19
N TYR A 180 4.51 -11.33 -4.55
CA TYR A 180 4.05 -9.97 -4.26
C TYR A 180 2.55 -9.92 -3.99
N VAL A 181 2.11 -8.86 -3.33
CA VAL A 181 0.68 -8.60 -3.07
C VAL A 181 0.06 -7.83 -4.23
N ALA A 182 -0.75 -8.51 -5.04
CA ALA A 182 -1.49 -7.89 -6.12
C ALA A 182 -2.64 -7.02 -5.60
N GLY A 183 -2.81 -5.84 -6.19
CA GLY A 183 -3.77 -4.84 -5.74
C GLY A 183 -3.26 -3.99 -4.58
N THR A 184 -2.00 -4.17 -4.16
CA THR A 184 -1.28 -3.31 -3.22
C THR A 184 -2.10 -2.87 -1.99
N MET A 185 -2.80 -3.82 -1.36
CA MET A 185 -3.45 -3.65 -0.06
C MET A 185 -2.91 -4.68 0.92
N PHE A 186 -2.15 -4.23 1.91
CA PHE A 186 -1.51 -5.11 2.88
C PHE A 186 -1.04 -4.35 4.12
N TRP A 187 -0.74 -5.12 5.17
CA TRP A 187 -0.01 -4.68 6.35
C TRP A 187 1.47 -4.98 6.15
N VAL A 188 2.35 -4.10 6.61
CA VAL A 188 3.80 -4.30 6.58
C VAL A 188 4.43 -3.80 7.86
N LYS A 189 5.50 -4.47 8.32
CA LYS A 189 6.36 -3.93 9.38
C LYS A 189 6.98 -2.61 8.92
N SER A 190 6.65 -1.53 9.62
CA SER A 190 7.07 -0.18 9.22
C SER A 190 8.58 -0.06 9.12
N GLU A 191 9.32 -0.69 10.04
CA GLU A 191 10.78 -0.64 10.12
C GLU A 191 11.45 -0.98 8.78
N LEU A 192 10.94 -2.00 8.08
CA LEU A 192 11.49 -2.48 6.80
C LEU A 192 11.33 -1.45 5.68
N PHE A 193 10.20 -0.73 5.67
CA PHE A 193 9.96 0.35 4.73
C PHE A 193 10.73 1.60 5.13
N THR A 194 10.78 1.95 6.41
CA THR A 194 11.57 3.10 6.86
C THR A 194 13.05 2.93 6.54
N GLN A 195 13.64 1.76 6.77
CA GLN A 195 15.03 1.47 6.42
C GLN A 195 15.30 1.67 4.93
N PHE A 196 14.42 1.14 4.07
CA PHE A 196 14.56 1.27 2.63
C PHE A 196 14.40 2.73 2.16
N PHE A 197 13.30 3.38 2.55
CA PHE A 197 12.95 4.71 2.06
C PHE A 197 13.74 5.85 2.72
N SER A 198 14.44 5.59 3.83
CA SER A 198 15.45 6.51 4.36
C SER A 198 16.71 6.58 3.50
N VAL A 199 17.01 5.53 2.73
CA VAL A 199 18.13 5.50 1.77
C VAL A 199 17.67 5.95 0.38
N PHE A 200 16.47 5.53 -0.04
CA PHE A 200 15.89 5.84 -1.35
C PHE A 200 14.64 6.71 -1.20
N PRO A 201 14.73 8.04 -1.35
CA PRO A 201 13.63 8.94 -1.05
C PRO A 201 12.36 8.63 -1.86
N PRO A 202 11.18 8.51 -1.21
CA PRO A 202 9.93 8.14 -1.90
C PRO A 202 9.55 9.06 -3.07
N LEU A 203 9.79 10.37 -2.95
CA LEU A 203 9.42 11.33 -4.00
C LEU A 203 10.35 11.26 -5.23
N GLU A 204 11.61 10.89 -5.06
CA GLU A 204 12.53 10.66 -6.19
C GLU A 204 12.11 9.41 -6.97
N ILE A 205 11.72 8.35 -6.25
CA ILE A 205 11.14 7.15 -6.86
C ILE A 205 9.86 7.53 -7.61
N ARG A 206 8.95 8.30 -6.97
CA ARG A 206 7.69 8.71 -7.58
C ARG A 206 7.91 9.48 -8.89
N ALA A 207 8.96 10.29 -8.99
CA ALA A 207 9.27 11.05 -10.20
C ALA A 207 9.64 10.17 -11.41
N SER A 208 9.96 8.89 -11.19
CA SER A 208 10.21 7.91 -12.26
C SER A 208 8.96 7.16 -12.74
N LEU A 209 7.81 7.37 -12.09
CA LEU A 209 6.57 6.67 -12.43
C LEU A 209 5.82 7.37 -13.55
N GLU A 210 4.97 6.62 -14.24
CA GLU A 210 4.15 7.12 -15.33
C GLU A 210 3.11 8.15 -14.86
N GLU A 211 2.78 9.11 -15.72
CA GLU A 211 1.67 10.02 -15.50
C GLU A 211 0.33 9.38 -15.89
N GLY A 212 -0.66 9.46 -15.01
CA GLY A 212 -2.04 9.12 -15.33
C GLY A 212 -2.33 7.62 -15.45
N ASN A 213 -3.29 7.27 -16.32
CA ASN A 213 -3.84 5.92 -16.43
C ASN A 213 -3.20 5.11 -17.57
N VAL A 214 -1.87 4.99 -17.58
CA VAL A 214 -1.15 4.14 -18.54
C VAL A 214 -1.53 2.67 -18.32
N LEU A 215 -1.85 1.94 -19.39
CA LEU A 215 -2.17 0.51 -19.38
C LEU A 215 -0.92 -0.29 -19.81
N ASP A 216 -0.77 -1.53 -19.33
CA ASP A 216 0.38 -2.40 -19.64
C ASP A 216 0.26 -3.14 -20.97
N ASN A 217 -0.60 -2.67 -21.86
CA ASN A 217 -1.09 -3.45 -23.00
C ASN A 217 0.01 -3.74 -24.03
N GLU A 218 1.11 -2.97 -24.02
CA GLU A 218 2.20 -3.10 -25.00
C GLU A 218 3.60 -3.26 -24.37
N ALA A 219 3.84 -2.67 -23.19
CA ALA A 219 5.09 -2.78 -22.43
C ALA A 219 4.82 -2.77 -20.92
N GLY A 220 5.70 -3.37 -20.13
CA GLY A 220 5.64 -3.25 -18.68
C GLY A 220 5.79 -1.80 -18.20
N THR A 221 5.21 -1.49 -17.05
CA THR A 221 5.23 -0.14 -16.46
C THR A 221 6.05 -0.12 -15.18
N PHE A 222 6.71 1.00 -14.90
CA PHE A 222 7.35 1.28 -13.62
C PHE A 222 6.33 1.19 -12.49
N THR A 223 5.12 1.71 -12.67
CA THR A 223 4.06 1.64 -11.66
C THR A 223 3.76 0.20 -11.22
N HIS A 224 3.50 -0.72 -12.15
CA HIS A 224 3.23 -2.11 -11.78
C HIS A 224 4.49 -2.87 -11.37
N SER A 225 5.66 -2.50 -11.89
CA SER A 225 6.92 -3.04 -11.38
C SER A 225 7.14 -2.65 -9.91
N TRP A 226 6.76 -1.44 -9.52
CA TRP A 226 6.81 -0.99 -8.13
C TRP A 226 5.82 -1.69 -7.21
N GLU A 227 4.64 -2.10 -7.71
CA GLU A 227 3.75 -2.99 -6.95
C GLU A 227 4.47 -4.28 -6.51
N ARG A 228 5.31 -4.86 -7.38
CA ARG A 228 6.14 -6.03 -7.04
C ARG A 228 7.22 -5.64 -6.04
N LEU A 229 7.95 -4.56 -6.34
CA LEU A 229 9.07 -4.12 -5.52
C LEU A 229 8.67 -3.80 -4.08
N LEU A 230 7.48 -3.25 -3.82
CA LEU A 230 7.00 -3.01 -2.45
C LEU A 230 7.04 -4.29 -1.60
N SER A 231 6.69 -5.43 -2.20
CA SER A 231 6.79 -6.73 -1.53
C SER A 231 8.23 -7.21 -1.44
N TRP A 232 9.02 -6.98 -2.51
CA TRP A 232 10.41 -7.45 -2.58
C TRP A 232 11.38 -6.69 -1.68
N ILE A 233 11.10 -5.42 -1.35
CA ILE A 233 11.82 -4.70 -0.30
C ILE A 233 11.82 -5.53 0.99
N VAL A 234 10.69 -6.15 1.32
CA VAL A 234 10.54 -6.96 2.54
C VAL A 234 11.14 -8.34 2.36
N THR A 235 10.83 -9.04 1.26
CA THR A 235 11.25 -10.44 1.09
C THR A 235 12.74 -10.60 0.78
N SER A 236 13.39 -9.58 0.18
CA SER A 236 14.85 -9.55 0.02
C SER A 236 15.59 -9.44 1.37
N GLN A 237 14.94 -8.90 2.40
CA GLN A 237 15.47 -8.83 3.77
C GLN A 237 15.24 -10.12 4.58
N GLY A 238 14.71 -11.18 3.95
CA GLY A 238 14.51 -12.49 4.58
C GLY A 238 13.16 -12.67 5.30
N TYR A 239 12.24 -11.72 5.15
CA TYR A 239 10.88 -11.82 5.68
C TYR A 239 9.92 -12.47 4.69
N PHE A 240 8.77 -12.94 5.17
CA PHE A 240 7.76 -13.61 4.37
C PHE A 240 6.45 -12.82 4.29
N ILE A 241 5.68 -13.12 3.24
CA ILE A 241 4.31 -12.66 3.05
C ILE A 241 3.37 -13.73 3.60
N LYS A 242 2.41 -13.33 4.43
CA LYS A 242 1.37 -14.21 4.96
C LYS A 242 0.00 -13.78 4.48
N GLU A 243 -0.78 -14.73 3.99
CA GLU A 243 -2.20 -14.52 3.72
C GLU A 243 -3.07 -14.84 4.94
N VAL A 244 -4.08 -14.00 5.18
CA VAL A 244 -5.16 -14.19 6.16
C VAL A 244 -6.51 -14.08 5.49
#